data_AF-A0AAD7W1N1-F1
#
_entry.id   AF-A0AAD7W1N1-F1
#
_cell.length_a   1.000
_cell.length_b   1.000
_cell.length_c   1.000
_cell.angle_alpha   90.00
_cell.angle_beta   90.00
_cell.angle_gamma   90.00
#
_symmetry.space_group_name_H-M   'P 1'
#
loop_
_entity.id
_entity.type
_entity.pdbx_description
1 polymer ?
#
loop_
_entity_poly.entity_id
_entity_poly.type
_entity_poly.pdbx_seq_one_letter_code
_entity_poly.pdbx_strand_id
1 'polypeptide(L)'
;MQDWICHTCDSRLIKGGMPSIAAANSLELAPIPPELEELNVLERQLIAKILPFPKIVALPKGRQRAVHGAVVCVPSEVETTVNSLPRPSAEAQLLQVKLKRKIKYKGYQHFYTVNMKNVLAGLRN
;
A
#
# COMPACT_ATOMS: atom_id res chain seq x y z
N MET A 1 -2.01 0.18 29.25
CA MET A 1 -1.42 -0.16 27.94
C MET A 1 0.08 -0.11 28.14
N GLN A 2 0.82 -1.16 27.76
CA GLN A 2 2.27 -1.21 27.98
C GLN A 2 2.94 -1.09 26.61
N ASP A 3 3.65 0.02 26.40
CA ASP A 3 4.32 0.31 25.15
C ASP A 3 5.67 -0.42 25.11
N TRP A 4 6.01 -0.95 23.94
CA TRP A 4 7.24 -1.73 23.73
C TRP A 4 8.16 -0.97 22.78
N ILE A 5 9.43 -0.82 23.19
CA ILE A 5 10.49 -0.31 22.33
C ILE A 5 11.50 -1.43 22.04
N CYS A 6 12.16 -1.38 20.88
CA CYS A 6 13.19 -2.37 20.56
C CYS A 6 14.45 -2.11 21.40
N HIS A 7 15.27 -3.14 21.60
CA HIS A 7 16.51 -3.05 22.39
C HIS A 7 17.48 -1.96 21.89
N THR A 8 17.49 -1.68 20.58
CA THR A 8 18.31 -0.62 19.99
C THR A 8 17.86 0.77 20.42
N CYS A 9 16.54 1.00 20.44
CA CYS A 9 15.98 2.27 20.90
C CYS A 9 16.21 2.43 22.41
N ASP A 10 15.93 1.40 23.20
CA ASP A 10 16.13 1.38 24.66
C ASP A 10 17.58 1.71 25.04
N SER A 11 18.55 1.01 24.44
CA SER A 11 19.97 1.21 24.72
C SER A 11 20.48 2.62 24.39
N ARG A 12 19.90 3.29 23.38
CA ARG A 12 20.22 4.67 23.02
C ARG A 12 19.62 5.65 24.02
N LEU A 13 18.33 5.46 24.35
CA LEU A 13 17.59 6.34 25.25
C LEU A 13 18.14 6.32 26.68
N ILE A 14 18.54 5.15 27.21
CA ILE A 14 19.19 5.04 28.53
C ILE A 14 20.50 5.84 28.59
N LYS A 15 21.20 5.99 27.46
CA LYS A 15 22.42 6.79 27.35
C LYS A 15 22.15 8.28 27.08
N GLY A 16 20.89 8.71 27.12
CA GLY A 16 20.48 10.08 26.83
C GLY A 16 20.52 10.45 25.34
N GLY A 17 20.67 9.46 24.44
CA GLY A 17 20.79 9.69 23.00
C GLY A 17 19.52 9.33 22.23
N MET A 18 19.21 10.08 21.18
CA MET A 18 18.13 9.73 20.24
C MET A 18 18.55 8.54 19.35
N PRO A 19 17.71 7.50 19.19
CA PRO A 19 17.97 6.41 18.23
C PRO A 19 18.14 6.97 16.83
N SER A 20 19.16 6.51 16.08
CA SER A 20 19.46 7.05 14.74
C SER A 20 18.31 6.87 13.74
N ILE A 21 17.53 5.80 13.91
CA ILE A 21 16.36 5.47 13.07
C ILE A 21 15.04 6.08 13.58
N ALA A 22 15.09 7.04 14.52
CA ALA A 22 13.89 7.69 15.02
C ALA A 22 13.31 8.65 13.98
N ALA A 23 11.97 8.73 13.91
CA ALA A 23 11.27 9.70 13.05
C ALA A 23 11.75 11.15 13.27
N ALA A 24 12.01 11.51 14.53
CA ALA A 24 12.54 12.81 14.94
C ALA A 24 13.89 13.18 14.29
N ASN A 25 14.63 12.22 13.73
CA ASN A 25 15.86 12.49 12.98
C ASN A 25 15.59 12.73 11.49
N SER A 26 14.52 13.44 11.14
CA SER A 26 14.12 13.67 9.74
C SER A 26 13.86 12.38 8.94
N LEU A 27 13.45 11.31 9.64
CA LEU A 27 13.03 10.04 9.06
C LEU A 27 11.50 9.87 9.09
N GLU A 28 10.78 10.93 9.43
CA GLU A 28 9.34 10.98 9.32
C GLU A 28 8.89 10.88 7.86
N LEU A 29 7.78 10.18 7.64
CA LEU A 29 7.20 10.06 6.31
C LEU A 29 6.43 11.34 5.98
N ALA A 30 6.55 11.80 4.73
CA ALA A 30 5.69 12.87 4.24
C ALA A 30 4.21 12.46 4.38
N PRO A 31 3.31 13.42 4.66
CA PRO A 31 1.89 13.14 4.70
C PRO A 31 1.44 12.57 3.34
N ILE A 32 0.53 11.61 3.40
CA ILE A 32 -0.06 11.04 2.19
C ILE A 32 -0.97 12.13 1.57
N PRO A 33 -0.84 12.42 0.26
CA PRO A 33 -1.75 13.34 -0.41
C PRO A 33 -3.22 12.90 -0.22
N PRO A 34 -4.16 13.84 0.01
CA PRO A 34 -5.57 13.50 0.24
C PRO A 34 -6.17 12.62 -0.86
N GLU A 35 -5.79 12.87 -2.12
CA GLU A 35 -6.27 12.11 -3.28
C GLU A 35 -5.84 10.64 -3.25
N LEU A 36 -4.75 10.32 -2.54
CA LEU A 36 -4.25 8.96 -2.37
C LEU A 36 -4.75 8.30 -1.08
N GLU A 37 -5.08 9.10 -0.06
CA GLU A 37 -5.58 8.62 1.24
C GLU A 37 -6.97 8.00 1.10
N GLU A 38 -7.84 8.61 0.28
CA GLU A 38 -9.22 8.17 0.04
C GLU A 38 -9.33 6.88 -0.79
N LEU A 39 -8.24 6.45 -1.44
CA LEU A 39 -8.28 5.29 -2.32
C LEU A 39 -8.48 4.00 -1.54
N ASN A 40 -9.38 3.14 -2.02
CA ASN A 40 -9.49 1.79 -1.50
C ASN A 40 -8.33 0.89 -2.00
N VAL A 41 -8.28 -0.35 -1.50
CA VAL A 41 -7.18 -1.28 -1.81
C VAL A 41 -7.04 -1.56 -3.31
N LEU A 42 -8.15 -1.72 -4.05
CA LEU A 42 -8.09 -1.96 -5.50
C LEU A 42 -7.75 -0.69 -6.28
N GLU A 43 -8.28 0.46 -5.88
CA GLU A 43 -7.96 1.74 -6.50
C GLU A 43 -6.46 2.05 -6.40
N ARG A 44 -5.87 1.85 -5.21
CA ARG A 44 -4.41 1.98 -5.02
C ARG A 44 -3.63 1.02 -5.92
N GLN A 45 -4.08 -0.23 -6.08
CA GLN A 45 -3.42 -1.19 -6.97
C GLN A 45 -3.54 -0.81 -8.44
N LEU A 46 -4.65 -0.22 -8.88
CA LEU A 46 -4.86 0.21 -10.26
C LEU A 46 -3.91 1.34 -10.67
N ILE A 47 -3.63 2.28 -9.75
CA ILE A 47 -2.76 3.43 -10.02
C ILE A 47 -1.30 3.23 -9.56
N ALA A 48 -0.98 2.07 -8.98
CA ALA A 48 0.36 1.78 -8.50
C ALA A 48 1.34 1.69 -9.67
N LYS A 49 2.34 2.57 -9.72
CA LYS A 49 3.42 2.55 -10.73
C LYS A 49 4.26 1.27 -10.66
N ILE A 50 4.41 0.71 -9.47
CA ILE A 50 5.15 -0.53 -9.21
C ILE A 50 4.31 -1.42 -8.29
N LEU A 51 4.16 -2.69 -8.66
CA LEU A 51 3.52 -3.71 -7.85
C LEU A 51 4.60 -4.58 -7.18
N PRO A 52 4.85 -4.40 -5.87
CA PRO A 52 5.79 -5.23 -5.15
C PRO A 52 5.14 -6.55 -4.73
N PHE A 53 5.89 -7.65 -4.86
CA PHE A 53 5.50 -8.98 -4.40
C PHE A 53 6.42 -9.43 -3.25
N PRO A 54 6.31 -8.83 -2.05
CA PRO A 54 7.13 -9.21 -0.92
C PRO A 54 6.56 -10.45 -0.22
N LYS A 55 7.45 -11.31 0.30
CA LYS A 55 7.06 -12.32 1.29
C LYS A 55 7.16 -11.70 2.69
N ILE A 56 6.02 -11.29 3.23
CA ILE A 56 5.95 -10.71 4.58
C ILE A 56 5.76 -11.83 5.60
N VAL A 57 6.63 -11.89 6.60
CA VAL A 57 6.57 -12.85 7.71
C VAL A 57 6.44 -12.12 9.04
N ALA A 58 5.72 -12.72 9.99
CA ALA A 58 5.69 -12.24 11.37
C ALA A 58 7.01 -12.62 12.06
N LEU A 59 7.62 -11.68 12.77
CA LEU A 59 8.78 -11.98 13.60
C LEU A 59 8.34 -12.62 14.92
N PRO A 60 9.15 -13.52 15.52
CA PRO A 60 8.76 -14.25 16.73
C PRO A 60 8.39 -13.38 17.94
N LYS A 61 8.87 -12.13 17.98
CA LYS A 61 8.68 -11.21 19.10
C LYS A 61 8.33 -9.80 18.60
N GLY A 62 7.53 -9.06 19.38
CA GLY A 62 7.34 -7.62 19.21
C GLY A 62 6.28 -7.17 18.20
N ARG A 63 5.38 -8.05 17.73
CA ARG A 63 4.33 -7.74 16.73
C ARG A 63 4.86 -7.13 15.42
N GLN A 64 6.16 -7.22 15.17
CA GLN A 64 6.82 -6.71 13.97
C GLN A 64 6.68 -7.70 12.83
N ARG A 65 6.65 -7.16 11.60
CA ARG A 65 6.69 -7.94 10.37
C ARG A 65 7.99 -7.63 9.63
N ALA A 66 8.54 -8.62 8.96
CA ALA A 66 9.73 -8.49 8.14
C ALA A 66 9.46 -8.99 6.72
N VAL A 67 10.20 -8.45 5.76
CA VAL A 67 10.27 -9.01 4.41
C VAL A 67 11.32 -10.11 4.39
N HIS A 68 10.98 -11.27 3.83
CA HIS A 68 11.85 -12.43 3.77
C HIS A 68 12.22 -12.77 2.32
N GLY A 69 13.51 -12.76 2.02
CA GLY A 69 14.03 -13.06 0.68
C GLY A 69 13.86 -11.90 -0.30
N ALA A 70 14.04 -12.19 -1.59
CA ALA A 70 13.95 -11.20 -2.65
C ALA A 70 12.51 -10.67 -2.84
N VAL A 71 12.40 -9.38 -3.13
CA VAL A 71 11.14 -8.73 -3.53
C VAL A 71 11.15 -8.56 -5.04
N VAL A 72 10.13 -9.10 -5.70
CA VAL A 72 9.92 -8.84 -7.13
C VAL A 72 9.08 -7.59 -7.27
N CYS A 73 9.60 -6.57 -7.96
CA CYS A 73 8.91 -5.33 -8.25
C CYS A 73 8.56 -5.29 -9.73
N VAL A 74 7.27 -5.36 -10.05
CA VAL A 74 6.79 -5.35 -11.43
C VAL A 74 6.32 -3.94 -11.78
N PRO A 75 6.87 -3.29 -12.83
CA PRO A 75 6.36 -2.01 -13.30
C PRO A 75 4.94 -2.20 -13.85
N SER A 76 4.06 -1.24 -13.56
CA SER A 76 2.68 -1.25 -14.02
C SER A 76 2.49 -0.26 -15.16
N GLU A 77 1.85 -0.70 -16.24
CA GLU A 77 1.36 0.19 -17.30
C GLU A 77 0.04 0.81 -16.86
N VAL A 78 0.13 1.80 -15.97
CA VAL A 78 -1.02 2.37 -15.26
C VAL A 78 -2.05 2.96 -16.22
N GLU A 79 -1.62 3.76 -17.20
CA GLU A 79 -2.54 4.37 -18.17
C GLU A 79 -3.28 3.33 -18.98
N THR A 80 -2.57 2.34 -19.52
CA THR A 80 -3.17 1.24 -20.30
C THR A 80 -4.18 0.46 -19.46
N THR A 81 -3.81 0.14 -18.22
CA THR A 81 -4.65 -0.64 -17.30
C THR A 81 -5.93 0.12 -16.96
N VAL A 82 -5.82 1.38 -16.56
CA VAL A 82 -6.97 2.22 -16.18
C VAL A 82 -7.88 2.50 -17.38
N ASN A 83 -7.31 2.75 -18.56
CA ASN A 83 -8.08 2.97 -19.79
C ASN A 83 -8.75 1.71 -20.34
N SER A 84 -8.28 0.52 -19.97
CA SER A 84 -8.90 -0.75 -20.37
C SER A 84 -10.21 -1.04 -19.61
N LEU A 85 -10.43 -0.41 -18.46
CA LEU A 85 -11.64 -0.60 -17.68
C LEU A 85 -12.82 0.14 -18.32
N PRO A 86 -14.02 -0.47 -18.36
CA PRO A 86 -15.20 0.21 -18.86
C PRO A 86 -15.49 1.44 -18.00
N ARG A 87 -15.69 2.59 -18.65
CA ARG A 87 -16.05 3.85 -17.99
C ARG A 87 -17.56 3.99 -17.97
N PRO A 88 -18.23 3.85 -16.81
CA PRO A 88 -19.67 4.08 -16.74
C PRO A 88 -19.97 5.54 -17.13
N SER A 89 -20.92 5.76 -18.02
CA SER A 89 -21.39 7.11 -18.39
C SER A 89 -22.21 7.78 -17.28
N ALA A 90 -22.59 7.02 -16.24
CA ALA A 90 -23.31 7.52 -15.08
C ALA A 90 -22.45 8.48 -14.26
N GLU A 91 -23.08 9.50 -13.68
CA GLU A 91 -22.42 10.51 -12.85
C GLU A 91 -21.59 9.91 -11.71
N ALA A 92 -22.00 8.77 -11.16
CA ALA A 92 -21.32 8.12 -10.04
C ALA A 92 -20.00 7.44 -10.43
N GLN A 93 -19.82 7.03 -11.69
CA GLN A 93 -18.63 6.31 -12.21
C GLN A 93 -18.15 5.11 -11.35
N LEU A 94 -19.08 4.35 -10.78
CA LEU A 94 -18.77 3.20 -9.94
C LEU A 94 -18.70 1.91 -10.75
N LEU A 95 -17.64 1.12 -10.53
CA LEU A 95 -17.39 -0.16 -11.21
C LEU A 95 -17.15 -1.27 -10.19
N GLN A 96 -17.91 -2.36 -10.27
CA GLN A 96 -17.63 -3.55 -9.47
C GLN A 96 -16.48 -4.37 -10.08
N VAL A 97 -15.35 -4.47 -9.36
CA VAL A 97 -14.14 -5.11 -9.86
C VAL A 97 -13.76 -6.31 -9.00
N LYS A 98 -13.58 -7.48 -9.65
CA LYS A 98 -13.08 -8.71 -9.03
C LYS A 98 -11.63 -8.94 -9.44
N LEU A 99 -10.70 -8.79 -8.50
CA LEU A 99 -9.29 -9.12 -8.73
C LEU A 99 -9.07 -10.61 -8.47
N LYS A 100 -8.65 -11.34 -9.51
CA LYS A 100 -8.30 -12.75 -9.43
C LYS A 100 -6.79 -12.94 -9.48
N ARG A 101 -6.28 -13.91 -8.71
CA ARG A 101 -4.87 -14.35 -8.82
C ARG A 101 -4.57 -14.97 -10.19
N LYS A 102 -5.52 -15.73 -10.74
CA LYS A 102 -5.50 -16.29 -12.09
C LYS A 102 -6.92 -16.28 -12.64
N ILE A 103 -7.07 -15.96 -13.93
CA ILE A 103 -8.39 -15.87 -14.59
C ILE A 103 -9.19 -17.18 -14.46
N LYS A 104 -8.51 -18.32 -14.60
CA LYS A 104 -9.10 -19.67 -14.49
C LYS A 104 -9.64 -20.03 -13.09
N TYR A 105 -9.31 -19.27 -12.04
CA TYR A 105 -9.81 -19.56 -10.71
C TYR A 105 -11.26 -19.14 -10.55
N LYS A 106 -12.06 -19.97 -9.84
CA LYS A 106 -13.46 -19.66 -9.54
C LYS A 106 -13.57 -18.46 -8.58
N GLY A 107 -12.78 -18.47 -7.50
CA GLY A 107 -12.74 -17.40 -6.51
C GLY A 107 -11.98 -16.15 -6.97
N TYR A 108 -12.20 -15.06 -6.25
CA TYR A 108 -11.46 -13.80 -6.36
C TYR A 108 -10.69 -13.53 -5.06
N GLN A 109 -9.58 -12.80 -5.15
CA GLN A 109 -8.82 -12.38 -3.98
C GLN A 109 -9.44 -11.12 -3.35
N HIS A 110 -9.87 -10.18 -4.20
CA HIS A 110 -10.51 -8.94 -3.77
C HIS A 110 -11.73 -8.69 -4.64
N PHE A 111 -12.78 -8.15 -4.03
CA PHE A 111 -13.97 -7.68 -4.71
C PHE A 111 -14.39 -6.37 -4.07
N TYR A 112 -14.18 -5.28 -4.79
CA TYR A 112 -14.48 -3.93 -4.34
C TYR A 112 -15.19 -3.15 -5.43
N THR A 113 -15.93 -2.13 -5.01
CA THR A 113 -16.43 -1.08 -5.90
C THR A 113 -15.31 -0.06 -6.09
N VAL A 114 -14.88 0.11 -7.34
CA VAL A 114 -13.91 1.10 -7.77
C VAL A 114 -14.66 2.35 -8.21
N ASN A 115 -14.31 3.50 -7.65
CA ASN A 115 -14.78 4.81 -8.10
C ASN A 115 -13.75 5.40 -9.06
N MET A 116 -14.12 5.50 -10.34
CA MET A 116 -13.20 6.00 -11.36
C MET A 116 -12.84 7.48 -11.15
N LYS A 117 -13.67 8.26 -10.44
CA LYS A 117 -13.31 9.65 -10.08
C LYS A 117 -12.08 9.68 -9.18
N ASN A 118 -12.03 8.81 -8.17
CA ASN A 118 -10.91 8.74 -7.22
C ASN A 118 -9.64 8.24 -7.92
N VAL A 119 -9.77 7.21 -8.77
CA VAL A 119 -8.67 6.71 -9.61
C VAL A 119 -8.08 7.83 -10.46
N LEU A 120 -8.93 8.59 -11.17
CA LEU A 120 -8.46 9.69 -12.02
C LEU A 120 -7.89 10.87 -11.24
N ALA A 121 -8.40 11.16 -10.04
CA ALA A 121 -7.84 12.17 -9.15
C ALA A 121 -6.44 11.76 -8.68
N GLY A 122 -6.26 10.51 -8.24
CA GLY A 122 -4.98 9.98 -7.78
C GLY A 122 -3.90 9.90 -8.87
N LEU A 123 -4.27 9.89 -10.16
CA LEU A 123 -3.33 9.91 -11.28
C LEU A 123 -2.78 11.31 -11.63
N ARG A 124 -3.39 12.37 -11.13
CA ARG A 124 -2.95 13.76 -11.40
C ARG A 124 -1.78 14.19 -10.51
N ASN A 125 -1.46 13.42 -9.47
CA ASN A 125 -0.36 13.63 -8.53
C ASN A 125 0.97 13.04 -9.01
#